data_AF-A0A929HS45-F1
#
_entry.id   AF-A0A929HS45-F1
#
_cell.length_a   1.000
_cell.length_b   1.000
_cell.length_c   1.000
_cell.angle_alpha   90.00
_cell.angle_beta   90.00
_cell.angle_gamma   90.00
#
_symmetry.space_group_name_H-M   'P 1'
#
loop_
_entity.id
_entity.type
_entity.pdbx_description
1 polymer ?
#
loop_
_entity_poly.entity_id
_entity_poly.type
_entity_poly.pdbx_seq_one_letter_code
_entity_poly.pdbx_strand_id
1 'polypeptide(L)'
;MTKFGDRGVPPPVVLNNTDQVAFNDILVDPGGIVRRALLFLDDGERIFYSFALRLSLLYLRAEGIAPQPDPGNPQHIRLGHTTIRPFEPNDGGYVGADARGYQFLLDFKGAKGSFPSYSLMNLLSGEIDSKTIKDKIVLIGVMAQSVKDLFYTPHSRGLQAGQQVPGVGLHAHMVSQLLRFALNGTSAMDTMTERQEGYWVLLWSMIGGAMGLWVRSPWRFAMTGSGGLLILFFTAYFAFLSGLWIPLVPPAMSWLISTAVVTAYMSNREKRRRALLMQLFSRHVSKEVAETIWQQRDQFLDGGRPRSQKLTVTVFFSDLRGFTSVSEKMDPQDLIEWLNTYMESMVQLVMQHAGVIDDYAGDGIKANFGVPLPRTSEDEIRRDATNAVNCALAMEKEICRLNALWQEKQLPAVGMRIGIFTGPAVAGPLGSSQRLKYTTVGDTVNIAARLESYDKELAKETPCRILIGESTLSYLGSQFKTRLVGEASLKGKDEKITIYRVLGQEGKFRK
;
A
#
# COMPACT_ATOMS: atom_id res chain seq x y z
N MET A 1 -17.97 16.64 -37.97
CA MET A 1 -19.41 16.68 -38.30
C MET A 1 -19.55 16.44 -39.78
N THR A 2 -19.63 15.17 -40.18
CA THR A 2 -20.14 14.80 -41.50
C THR A 2 -21.62 15.15 -41.51
N LYS A 3 -22.07 15.94 -42.49
CA LYS A 3 -23.45 16.38 -42.61
C LYS A 3 -24.31 15.22 -43.12
N PHE A 4 -24.68 14.32 -42.21
CA PHE A 4 -25.78 13.40 -42.43
C PHE A 4 -27.08 14.22 -42.50
N GLY A 5 -27.72 14.31 -43.66
CA GLY A 5 -29.03 14.96 -43.84
C GLY A 5 -29.14 16.01 -44.94
N ASP A 6 -28.05 16.44 -45.57
CA ASP A 6 -28.14 17.23 -46.81
C ASP A 6 -28.30 16.25 -47.99
N ARG A 7 -29.26 16.51 -48.91
CA ARG A 7 -29.35 15.76 -50.16
C ARG A 7 -28.00 15.85 -50.86
N GLY A 8 -27.27 14.74 -50.91
CA GLY A 8 -25.94 14.65 -51.52
C GLY A 8 -25.96 15.14 -52.96
N VAL A 9 -24.78 15.31 -53.55
CA VAL A 9 -24.69 15.74 -54.96
C VAL A 9 -25.33 14.65 -55.83
N PRO A 10 -26.41 14.96 -56.58
CA PRO A 10 -27.07 13.95 -57.39
C PRO A 10 -26.13 13.47 -58.50
N PRO A 11 -26.21 12.19 -58.90
CA PRO A 11 -25.39 11.71 -59.99
C PRO A 11 -25.76 12.40 -61.32
N PRO A 12 -24.86 12.38 -62.32
CA PRO A 12 -25.20 12.74 -63.68
C PRO A 12 -26.44 11.96 -64.13
N VAL A 13 -27.40 12.65 -64.77
CA VAL A 13 -28.70 12.07 -65.17
C VAL A 13 -28.53 10.79 -66.01
N VAL A 14 -27.48 10.76 -66.85
CA VAL A 14 -27.15 9.60 -67.72
C VAL A 14 -26.78 8.34 -66.93
N LEU A 15 -26.22 8.51 -65.73
CA LEU A 15 -25.78 7.41 -64.87
C LEU A 15 -26.80 7.10 -63.76
N ASN A 16 -27.93 7.79 -63.74
CA ASN A 16 -28.95 7.59 -62.72
C ASN A 16 -29.48 6.14 -62.77
N ASN A 17 -29.66 5.52 -61.61
CA ASN A 17 -30.06 4.11 -61.46
C ASN A 17 -29.11 3.06 -62.08
N THR A 18 -27.86 3.43 -62.39
CA THR A 18 -26.84 2.47 -62.84
C THR A 18 -25.97 1.99 -61.69
N ASP A 19 -25.25 0.87 -61.91
CA ASP A 19 -24.24 0.40 -60.98
C ASP A 19 -22.96 1.26 -60.95
N GLN A 20 -22.90 2.32 -61.76
CA GLN A 20 -21.71 3.15 -62.00
C GLN A 20 -21.65 4.40 -61.11
N VAL A 21 -22.52 4.50 -60.12
CA VAL A 21 -22.60 5.62 -59.17
C VAL A 21 -22.42 5.11 -57.74
N ALA A 22 -21.62 5.84 -56.96
CA ALA A 22 -21.40 5.60 -55.54
C ALA A 22 -20.96 6.89 -54.83
N PHE A 23 -21.15 6.98 -53.51
CA PHE A 23 -20.71 8.15 -52.75
C PHE A 23 -19.23 8.03 -52.37
N ASN A 24 -18.51 9.15 -52.28
CA ASN A 24 -17.08 9.19 -51.98
C ASN A 24 -16.74 9.88 -50.65
N ASP A 25 -17.72 9.98 -49.74
CA ASP A 25 -17.55 10.59 -48.42
C ASP A 25 -16.40 9.94 -47.62
N ILE A 26 -15.58 10.80 -47.02
CA ILE A 26 -14.44 10.43 -46.19
C ILE A 26 -14.72 10.84 -44.75
N LEU A 27 -14.57 9.88 -43.82
CA LEU A 27 -14.70 10.12 -42.40
C LEU A 27 -13.39 10.66 -41.83
N VAL A 28 -13.41 11.93 -41.43
CA VAL A 28 -12.28 12.61 -40.81
C VAL A 28 -12.49 12.70 -39.30
N ASP A 29 -11.63 12.03 -38.53
CA ASP A 29 -11.69 12.07 -37.07
C ASP A 29 -11.14 13.39 -36.52
N PRO A 30 -11.39 13.68 -35.22
CA PRO A 30 -10.69 14.75 -34.52
C PRO A 30 -9.16 14.69 -34.75
N GLY A 31 -8.58 15.85 -35.08
CA GLY A 31 -7.18 15.96 -35.49
C GLY A 31 -6.92 15.82 -37.00
N GLY A 32 -7.95 15.67 -37.83
CA GLY A 32 -7.81 15.69 -39.29
C GLY A 32 -7.29 14.37 -39.89
N ILE A 33 -7.27 13.30 -39.09
CA ILE A 33 -6.72 12.00 -39.46
C ILE A 33 -7.86 11.07 -39.85
N VAL A 34 -7.72 10.39 -40.99
CA VAL A 34 -8.65 9.39 -41.48
C VAL A 34 -8.24 8.03 -40.92
N ARG A 35 -9.12 7.38 -40.16
CA ARG A 35 -8.90 6.03 -39.59
C ARG A 35 -10.05 5.06 -39.85
N ARG A 36 -11.18 5.59 -40.33
CA ARG A 36 -12.43 4.87 -40.54
C ARG A 36 -12.91 5.11 -41.96
N ALA A 37 -13.66 4.16 -42.49
CA ALA A 37 -14.32 4.27 -43.79
C ALA A 37 -15.75 3.75 -43.72
N LEU A 38 -16.58 4.21 -44.65
CA LEU A 38 -17.94 3.74 -44.85
C LEU A 38 -17.97 2.61 -45.88
N LEU A 39 -18.72 1.56 -45.58
CA LEU A 39 -19.13 0.55 -46.56
C LEU A 39 -20.41 1.01 -47.28
N PHE A 40 -21.44 1.32 -46.53
CA PHE A 40 -22.71 1.81 -47.07
C PHE A 40 -23.43 2.70 -46.06
N LEU A 41 -24.39 3.45 -46.57
CA LEU A 41 -25.32 4.28 -45.82
C LEU A 41 -26.73 3.80 -46.12
N ASP A 42 -27.58 3.78 -45.11
CA ASP A 42 -29.01 3.46 -45.24
C ASP A 42 -29.79 4.64 -44.66
N ASP A 43 -30.61 5.29 -45.48
CA ASP A 43 -31.50 6.39 -45.08
C ASP A 43 -32.93 5.91 -44.77
N GLY A 44 -33.17 4.60 -44.80
CA GLY A 44 -34.47 3.95 -44.60
C GLY A 44 -35.27 3.77 -45.89
N GLU A 45 -34.93 4.49 -46.97
CA GLU A 45 -35.56 4.34 -48.30
C GLU A 45 -34.62 3.66 -49.30
N ARG A 46 -33.32 3.97 -49.24
CA ARG A 46 -32.31 3.50 -50.18
C ARG A 46 -30.98 3.22 -49.47
N ILE A 47 -30.32 2.18 -49.95
CA ILE A 47 -28.94 1.86 -49.57
C ILE A 47 -27.99 2.51 -50.57
N PHE A 48 -27.11 3.38 -50.08
CA PHE A 48 -26.03 3.97 -50.86
C PHE A 48 -24.74 3.20 -50.57
N TYR A 49 -24.04 2.77 -51.62
CA TYR A 49 -22.73 2.11 -51.48
C TYR A 49 -21.61 3.13 -51.58
N SER A 50 -20.56 2.95 -50.77
CA SER A 50 -19.36 3.77 -50.89
C SER A 50 -18.62 3.44 -52.18
N PHE A 51 -17.89 4.42 -52.71
CA PHE A 51 -17.13 4.30 -53.95
C PHE A 51 -16.14 3.14 -53.88
N ALA A 52 -15.45 2.99 -52.74
CA ALA A 52 -14.52 1.90 -52.52
C ALA A 52 -15.20 0.52 -52.50
N LEU A 53 -16.35 0.40 -51.84
CA LEU A 53 -17.10 -0.86 -51.82
C LEU A 53 -17.63 -1.18 -53.21
N ARG A 54 -18.27 -0.22 -53.89
CA ARG A 54 -18.85 -0.43 -55.22
C ARG A 54 -17.82 -0.91 -56.22
N LEU A 55 -16.65 -0.28 -56.25
CA LEU A 55 -15.56 -0.65 -57.14
C LEU A 55 -14.99 -2.04 -56.81
N SER A 56 -14.86 -2.35 -55.51
CA SER A 56 -14.44 -3.68 -55.05
C SER A 56 -15.44 -4.75 -55.48
N LEU A 57 -16.75 -4.51 -55.35
CA LEU A 57 -17.80 -5.45 -55.76
C LEU A 57 -17.84 -5.67 -57.28
N LEU A 58 -17.58 -4.64 -58.09
CA LEU A 58 -17.49 -4.79 -59.54
C LEU A 58 -16.34 -5.71 -59.94
N TYR A 59 -15.20 -5.59 -59.29
CA TYR A 59 -14.06 -6.49 -59.49
C TYR A 59 -14.37 -7.91 -59.00
N LEU A 60 -14.89 -8.03 -57.77
CA LEU A 60 -15.19 -9.31 -57.11
C LEU A 60 -16.33 -10.09 -57.75
N ARG A 61 -17.20 -9.43 -58.53
CA ARG A 61 -18.26 -10.09 -59.30
C ARG A 61 -17.70 -11.12 -60.28
N ALA A 62 -16.52 -10.86 -60.87
CA ALA A 62 -15.85 -11.81 -61.75
C ALA A 62 -15.35 -13.06 -61.00
N GLU A 63 -15.05 -12.91 -59.70
CA GLU A 63 -14.62 -13.99 -58.80
C GLU A 63 -15.81 -14.69 -58.11
N GLY A 64 -17.06 -14.29 -58.41
CA GLY A 64 -18.26 -14.84 -57.78
C GLY A 64 -18.42 -14.47 -56.29
N ILE A 65 -17.68 -13.47 -55.80
CA ILE A 65 -17.73 -13.04 -54.40
C ILE A 65 -18.72 -11.88 -54.24
N ALA A 66 -19.72 -12.08 -53.39
CA ALA A 66 -20.71 -11.08 -53.00
C ALA A 66 -20.73 -10.90 -51.47
N PRO A 67 -21.10 -9.72 -50.96
CA PRO A 67 -21.25 -9.49 -49.52
C PRO A 67 -22.44 -10.29 -49.00
N GLN A 68 -22.26 -10.98 -47.88
CA GLN A 68 -23.26 -11.83 -47.25
C GLN A 68 -23.35 -11.50 -45.75
N PRO A 69 -24.51 -11.68 -45.10
CA PRO A 69 -24.58 -11.63 -43.64
C PRO A 69 -23.66 -12.69 -43.02
N ASP A 70 -22.99 -12.35 -41.93
CA ASP A 70 -22.18 -13.31 -41.20
C ASP A 70 -23.05 -14.38 -40.52
N PRO A 71 -22.67 -15.67 -40.54
CA PRO A 71 -23.45 -16.74 -39.91
C PRO A 71 -23.60 -16.59 -38.39
N GLY A 72 -22.63 -15.99 -37.71
CA GLY A 72 -22.63 -15.81 -36.26
C GLY A 72 -23.37 -14.55 -35.79
N ASN A 73 -23.36 -13.49 -36.59
CA ASN A 73 -24.18 -12.30 -36.36
C ASN A 73 -24.66 -11.70 -37.70
N PRO A 74 -25.97 -11.75 -38.00
CA PRO A 74 -26.52 -11.20 -39.25
C PRO A 74 -26.27 -9.69 -39.47
N GLN A 75 -25.93 -8.94 -38.42
CA GLN A 75 -25.56 -7.53 -38.52
C GLN A 75 -24.13 -7.31 -39.02
N HIS A 76 -23.28 -8.34 -38.97
CA HIS A 76 -21.93 -8.28 -39.51
C HIS A 76 -21.94 -8.67 -40.99
N ILE A 77 -21.06 -8.07 -41.77
CA ILE A 77 -20.94 -8.36 -43.20
C ILE A 77 -19.72 -9.20 -43.43
N ARG A 78 -19.93 -10.36 -44.05
CA ARG A 78 -18.87 -11.21 -44.55
C ARG A 78 -18.60 -10.89 -46.01
N LEU A 79 -17.35 -10.57 -46.31
CA LEU A 79 -16.86 -10.38 -47.67
C LEU A 79 -15.80 -11.45 -47.96
N GLY A 80 -16.16 -12.43 -48.80
CA GLY A 80 -15.35 -13.63 -49.01
C GLY A 80 -15.24 -14.45 -47.73
N HIS A 81 -14.01 -14.52 -47.18
CA HIS A 81 -13.70 -15.23 -45.94
C HIS A 81 -13.60 -14.34 -44.70
N THR A 82 -13.65 -13.02 -44.87
CA THR A 82 -13.43 -12.07 -43.76
C THR A 82 -14.75 -11.47 -43.31
N THR A 83 -14.99 -11.49 -42.00
CA THR A 83 -16.11 -10.79 -41.37
C THR A 83 -15.68 -9.38 -40.98
N ILE A 84 -16.44 -8.40 -41.44
CA ILE A 84 -16.29 -6.99 -41.10
C ILE A 84 -17.39 -6.67 -40.10
N ARG A 85 -17.00 -6.32 -38.87
CA ARG A 85 -17.91 -5.86 -37.83
C ARG A 85 -18.24 -4.38 -38.05
N PRO A 86 -19.48 -3.92 -37.83
CA PRO A 86 -19.77 -2.50 -37.82
C PRO A 86 -19.04 -1.84 -36.64
N PHE A 87 -18.43 -0.69 -36.91
CA PHE A 87 -17.79 0.14 -35.90
C PHE A 87 -18.83 0.67 -34.91
N GLU A 88 -18.55 0.53 -33.62
CA GLU A 88 -19.38 1.02 -32.51
C GLU A 88 -18.80 2.31 -31.92
N PRO A 89 -19.61 3.16 -31.26
CA PRO A 89 -19.17 4.47 -30.74
C PRO A 89 -17.95 4.44 -29.79
N ASN A 90 -17.74 3.31 -29.11
CA ASN A 90 -16.72 3.12 -28.08
C ASN A 90 -15.66 2.08 -28.48
N ASP A 91 -15.53 1.75 -29.76
CA ASP A 91 -14.53 0.77 -30.21
C ASP A 91 -13.10 1.27 -29.97
N GLY A 92 -12.27 0.46 -29.32
CA GLY A 92 -10.84 0.72 -29.14
C GLY A 92 -10.56 1.98 -28.32
N GLY A 93 -10.07 3.04 -28.97
CA GLY A 93 -9.74 4.31 -28.33
C GLY A 93 -10.82 5.39 -28.45
N TYR A 94 -11.95 5.09 -29.09
CA TYR A 94 -13.04 6.04 -29.30
C TYR A 94 -13.96 6.11 -28.08
N VAL A 95 -14.54 7.30 -27.84
CA VAL A 95 -15.53 7.52 -26.78
C VAL A 95 -16.66 8.36 -27.36
N GLY A 96 -17.85 7.76 -27.51
CA GLY A 96 -19.02 8.44 -28.08
C GLY A 96 -18.81 8.92 -29.52
N ALA A 97 -18.05 8.18 -30.33
CA ALA A 97 -17.83 8.51 -31.72
C ALA A 97 -19.12 8.34 -32.56
N ASP A 98 -19.25 9.15 -33.61
CA ASP A 98 -20.34 8.98 -34.59
C ASP A 98 -20.15 7.66 -35.35
N ALA A 99 -21.02 6.71 -35.06
CA ALA A 99 -21.05 5.36 -35.62
C ALA A 99 -22.19 5.16 -36.64
N ARG A 100 -22.80 6.25 -37.14
CA ARG A 100 -23.87 6.14 -38.15
C ARG A 100 -23.35 5.60 -39.48
N GLY A 101 -24.19 4.81 -40.15
CA GLY A 101 -23.79 4.08 -41.35
C GLY A 101 -22.91 2.88 -41.02
N TYR A 102 -22.62 2.06 -42.03
CA TYR A 102 -21.78 0.90 -41.80
C TYR A 102 -20.31 1.28 -41.91
N GLN A 103 -19.69 1.55 -40.78
CA GLN A 103 -18.30 2.00 -40.68
C GLN A 103 -17.36 0.84 -40.32
N PHE A 104 -16.09 0.92 -40.72
CA PHE A 104 -15.04 -0.03 -40.33
C PHE A 104 -13.67 0.65 -40.19
N LEU A 105 -12.75 0.01 -39.46
CA LEU A 105 -11.39 0.51 -39.23
C LEU A 105 -10.47 0.27 -40.44
N LEU A 106 -9.70 1.28 -40.80
CA LEU A 106 -8.69 1.20 -41.85
C LEU A 106 -7.34 0.74 -41.29
N ASP A 107 -6.71 -0.21 -41.97
CA ASP A 107 -5.42 -0.79 -41.53
C ASP A 107 -4.20 -0.11 -42.19
N PHE A 108 -4.42 0.68 -43.25
CA PHE A 108 -3.38 1.33 -44.06
C PHE A 108 -2.17 0.43 -44.33
N LYS A 109 -2.39 -0.87 -44.59
CA LYS A 109 -1.28 -1.77 -44.96
C LYS A 109 -0.76 -1.40 -46.35
N GLY A 110 0.57 -1.26 -46.45
CA GLY A 110 1.31 -0.77 -47.62
C GLY A 110 2.20 0.43 -47.28
N ALA A 111 3.39 0.52 -47.88
CA ALA A 111 4.29 1.67 -47.72
C ALA A 111 3.73 2.94 -48.41
N LYS A 112 4.25 4.12 -48.04
CA LYS A 112 3.95 5.37 -48.76
C LYS A 112 4.38 5.22 -50.23
N GLY A 113 3.46 5.40 -51.17
CA GLY A 113 3.68 5.11 -52.60
C GLY A 113 3.34 3.69 -53.05
N SER A 114 2.57 2.92 -52.27
CA SER A 114 2.14 1.55 -52.63
C SER A 114 1.33 1.45 -53.92
N PHE A 115 0.77 2.56 -54.41
CA PHE A 115 -0.02 2.59 -55.63
C PHE A 115 0.76 3.34 -56.73
N PRO A 116 1.20 2.65 -57.79
CA PRO A 116 1.77 3.29 -58.96
C PRO A 116 0.83 4.36 -59.49
N SER A 117 1.33 5.59 -59.62
CA SER A 117 0.54 6.75 -60.02
C SER A 117 1.17 7.36 -61.26
N TYR A 118 0.33 7.64 -62.27
CA TYR A 118 0.76 8.19 -63.54
C TYR A 118 -0.02 9.46 -63.86
N SER A 119 0.62 10.40 -64.56
CA SER A 119 -0.09 11.58 -65.06
C SER A 119 -1.00 11.17 -66.23
N LEU A 120 -2.13 11.87 -66.39
CA LEU A 120 -3.00 11.67 -67.56
C LEU A 120 -2.26 11.97 -68.87
N MET A 121 -1.32 12.91 -68.85
CA MET A 121 -0.51 13.26 -70.02
C MET A 121 0.38 12.09 -70.47
N ASN A 122 1.02 11.38 -69.53
CA ASN A 122 1.85 10.22 -69.83
C ASN A 122 1.01 9.06 -70.39
N LEU A 123 -0.24 8.93 -69.92
CA LEU A 123 -1.17 7.94 -70.47
C LEU A 123 -1.56 8.28 -71.91
N LEU A 124 -1.91 9.53 -72.19
CA LEU A 124 -2.36 9.98 -73.52
C LEU A 124 -1.23 10.02 -74.55
N SER A 125 0.02 10.21 -74.12
CA SER A 125 1.22 10.17 -74.97
C SER A 125 1.72 8.76 -75.27
N GLY A 126 1.12 7.72 -74.65
CA GLY A 126 1.50 6.33 -74.86
C GLY A 126 2.79 5.92 -74.13
N GLU A 127 3.24 6.69 -73.14
CA GLU A 127 4.46 6.41 -72.36
C GLU A 127 4.26 5.30 -71.31
N ILE A 128 3.03 4.85 -71.09
CA ILE A 128 2.70 3.84 -70.07
C ILE A 128 2.48 2.48 -70.73
N ASP A 129 3.21 1.46 -70.28
CA ASP A 129 3.00 0.09 -70.73
C ASP A 129 1.57 -0.37 -70.36
N SER A 130 0.80 -0.78 -71.37
CA SER A 130 -0.54 -1.35 -71.25
C SER A 130 -0.66 -2.45 -70.17
N LYS A 131 0.41 -3.24 -69.95
CA LYS A 131 0.43 -4.30 -68.93
C LYS A 131 0.32 -3.77 -67.50
N THR A 132 0.69 -2.52 -67.26
CA THR A 132 0.58 -1.90 -65.93
C THR A 132 -0.86 -1.60 -65.53
N ILE A 133 -1.76 -1.48 -66.51
CA ILE A 133 -3.16 -1.06 -66.37
C ILE A 133 -4.13 -2.23 -66.59
N LYS A 134 -3.81 -3.11 -67.54
CA LYS A 134 -4.68 -4.23 -67.93
C LYS A 134 -5.07 -5.09 -66.72
N ASP A 135 -6.37 -5.43 -66.64
CA ASP A 135 -6.99 -6.27 -65.60
C ASP A 135 -6.83 -5.74 -64.16
N LYS A 136 -6.56 -4.44 -64.00
CA LYS A 136 -6.46 -3.79 -62.70
C LYS A 136 -7.56 -2.76 -62.49
N ILE A 137 -7.85 -2.50 -61.22
CA ILE A 137 -8.65 -1.35 -60.83
C ILE A 137 -7.82 -0.08 -61.01
N VAL A 138 -8.32 0.83 -61.84
CA VAL A 138 -7.69 2.13 -62.11
C VAL A 138 -8.52 3.23 -61.47
N LEU A 139 -7.89 4.04 -60.64
CA LEU A 139 -8.51 5.19 -60.01
C LEU A 139 -8.04 6.47 -60.69
N ILE A 140 -8.99 7.26 -61.19
CA ILE A 140 -8.73 8.53 -61.85
C ILE A 140 -9.18 9.64 -60.90
N GLY A 141 -8.28 10.55 -60.56
CA GLY A 141 -8.55 11.64 -59.63
C GLY A 141 -7.48 12.73 -59.68
N VAL A 142 -7.74 13.82 -58.97
CA VAL A 142 -6.85 14.99 -58.93
C VAL A 142 -5.95 14.91 -57.70
N MET A 143 -4.65 15.13 -57.89
CA MET A 143 -3.65 15.14 -56.81
C MET A 143 -3.03 16.52 -56.57
N ALA A 144 -3.55 17.56 -57.22
CA ALA A 144 -3.04 18.92 -57.10
C ALA A 144 -3.35 19.52 -55.72
N GLN A 145 -2.35 20.14 -55.08
CA GLN A 145 -2.52 20.78 -53.75
C GLN A 145 -3.59 21.89 -53.75
N SER A 146 -3.82 22.54 -54.88
CA SER A 146 -4.84 23.60 -55.04
C SER A 146 -6.27 23.10 -54.84
N VAL A 147 -6.55 21.81 -55.08
CA VAL A 147 -7.88 21.21 -54.94
C VAL A 147 -8.21 20.90 -53.48
N LYS A 148 -7.20 20.89 -52.60
CA LYS A 148 -7.32 20.64 -51.15
C LYS A 148 -7.96 19.28 -50.79
N ASP A 149 -7.92 18.31 -51.70
CA ASP A 149 -8.35 16.93 -51.47
C ASP A 149 -7.23 16.09 -50.84
N LEU A 150 -6.77 16.50 -49.65
CA LEU A 150 -5.60 15.97 -48.96
C LEU A 150 -5.91 15.70 -47.49
N PHE A 151 -5.58 14.49 -47.02
CA PHE A 151 -5.92 14.03 -45.67
C PHE A 151 -4.72 13.45 -44.93
N TYR A 152 -4.75 13.50 -43.59
CA TYR A 152 -3.76 12.83 -42.78
C TYR A 152 -4.16 11.38 -42.52
N THR A 153 -3.16 10.51 -42.40
CA THR A 153 -3.34 9.09 -42.05
C THR A 153 -2.48 8.77 -40.82
N PRO A 154 -2.66 7.61 -40.16
CA PRO A 154 -1.79 7.21 -39.05
C PRO A 154 -0.29 7.14 -39.41
N HIS A 155 0.06 7.04 -40.70
CA HIS A 155 1.45 7.06 -41.17
C HIS A 155 2.02 8.47 -41.38
N SER A 156 1.21 9.52 -41.27
CA SER A 156 1.64 10.92 -41.36
C SER A 156 2.40 11.33 -40.08
N ARG A 157 3.72 11.07 -40.04
CA ARG A 157 4.70 11.59 -39.05
C ARG A 157 4.87 13.13 -39.08
N GLY A 158 3.88 13.89 -38.59
CA GLY A 158 3.95 15.35 -38.38
C GLY A 158 3.12 16.19 -39.37
N LEU A 159 3.09 17.52 -39.16
CA LEU A 159 2.25 18.48 -39.89
C LEU A 159 2.88 19.02 -41.20
N GLN A 160 3.90 18.35 -41.75
CA GLN A 160 4.56 18.80 -42.98
C GLN A 160 3.68 18.51 -44.22
N ALA A 161 3.63 19.45 -45.16
CA ALA A 161 2.77 19.43 -46.35
C ALA A 161 2.97 18.20 -47.28
N GLY A 162 4.08 17.49 -47.18
CA GLY A 162 4.37 16.28 -47.97
C GLY A 162 3.84 14.97 -47.37
N GLN A 163 3.09 15.01 -46.27
CA GLN A 163 2.65 13.82 -45.54
C GLN A 163 1.17 13.47 -45.65
N GLN A 164 0.41 14.31 -46.32
CA GLN A 164 -1.00 14.04 -46.60
C GLN A 164 -1.13 13.07 -47.78
N VAL A 165 -2.20 12.30 -47.78
CA VAL A 165 -2.58 11.38 -48.85
C VAL A 165 -3.75 12.01 -49.63
N PRO A 166 -3.67 12.07 -50.98
CA PRO A 166 -4.80 12.52 -51.79
C PRO A 166 -6.06 11.67 -51.56
N GLY A 167 -7.26 12.25 -51.69
CA GLY A 167 -8.52 11.53 -51.51
C GLY A 167 -8.64 10.29 -52.41
N VAL A 168 -8.21 10.40 -53.67
CA VAL A 168 -8.11 9.23 -54.59
C VAL A 168 -7.19 8.12 -54.04
N GLY A 169 -6.11 8.49 -53.36
CA GLY A 169 -5.20 7.54 -52.72
C GLY A 169 -5.81 6.87 -51.49
N LEU A 170 -6.68 7.57 -50.74
CA LEU A 170 -7.44 6.95 -49.65
C LEU A 170 -8.43 5.91 -50.18
N HIS A 171 -9.15 6.23 -51.26
CA HIS A 171 -10.02 5.24 -51.90
C HIS A 171 -9.23 4.04 -52.42
N ALA A 172 -8.00 4.24 -52.91
CA ALA A 172 -7.10 3.13 -53.27
C ALA A 172 -6.80 2.23 -52.06
N HIS A 173 -6.50 2.81 -50.89
CA HIS A 173 -6.30 2.05 -49.65
C HIS A 173 -7.55 1.29 -49.23
N MET A 174 -8.74 1.93 -49.28
CA MET A 174 -10.01 1.29 -48.95
C MET A 174 -10.32 0.10 -49.87
N VAL A 175 -10.19 0.28 -51.19
CA VAL A 175 -10.39 -0.78 -52.20
C VAL A 175 -9.39 -1.92 -51.97
N SER A 176 -8.10 -1.59 -51.79
CA SER A 176 -7.06 -2.57 -51.52
C SER A 176 -7.36 -3.40 -50.26
N GLN A 177 -7.84 -2.75 -49.20
CA GLN A 177 -8.22 -3.44 -47.96
C GLN A 177 -9.42 -4.37 -48.17
N LEU A 178 -10.46 -3.92 -48.87
CA LEU A 178 -11.64 -4.75 -49.18
C LEU A 178 -11.31 -5.94 -50.07
N LEU A 179 -10.44 -5.77 -51.07
CA LEU A 179 -9.95 -6.89 -51.88
C LEU A 179 -9.12 -7.88 -51.07
N ARG A 180 -8.28 -7.41 -50.14
CA ARG A 180 -7.54 -8.30 -49.23
C ARG A 180 -8.47 -9.08 -48.29
N PHE A 181 -9.54 -8.45 -47.82
CA PHE A 181 -10.60 -9.13 -47.05
C PHE A 181 -11.29 -10.23 -47.86
N ALA A 182 -11.67 -9.90 -49.10
CA ALA A 182 -12.40 -10.81 -49.98
C ALA A 182 -11.55 -11.99 -50.49
N LEU A 183 -10.37 -11.70 -51.04
CA LEU A 183 -9.54 -12.65 -51.79
C LEU A 183 -8.54 -13.39 -50.91
N ASN A 184 -7.90 -12.68 -49.98
CA ASN A 184 -6.80 -13.22 -49.18
C ASN A 184 -7.24 -13.65 -47.77
N GLY A 185 -8.50 -13.37 -47.38
CA GLY A 185 -9.00 -13.68 -46.05
C GLY A 185 -8.26 -12.96 -44.92
N THR A 186 -7.67 -11.78 -45.18
CA THR A 186 -6.93 -11.06 -44.14
C THR A 186 -7.89 -10.58 -43.06
N SER A 187 -7.63 -10.91 -41.80
CA SER A 187 -8.46 -10.46 -40.67
C SER A 187 -8.60 -8.94 -40.64
N ALA A 188 -9.84 -8.47 -40.45
CA ALA A 188 -10.12 -7.07 -40.16
C ALA A 188 -9.54 -6.68 -38.79
N MET A 189 -9.17 -5.41 -38.63
CA MET A 189 -8.83 -4.89 -37.31
C MET A 189 -10.09 -4.92 -36.45
N ASP A 190 -10.02 -5.63 -35.33
CA ASP A 190 -11.13 -5.76 -34.38
C ASP A 190 -10.75 -5.15 -33.03
N THR A 191 -11.76 -4.89 -32.19
CA THR A 191 -11.59 -4.31 -30.86
C THR A 191 -12.34 -5.13 -29.83
N MET A 192 -12.00 -4.97 -28.55
CA MET A 192 -12.78 -5.57 -27.48
C MET A 192 -14.17 -4.93 -27.42
N THR A 193 -15.19 -5.74 -27.18
CA THR A 193 -16.52 -5.24 -26.83
C THR A 193 -16.49 -4.60 -25.44
N GLU A 194 -17.42 -3.68 -25.16
CA GLU A 194 -17.48 -2.99 -23.85
C GLU A 194 -17.49 -3.95 -22.64
N ARG A 195 -18.17 -5.10 -22.76
CA ARG A 195 -18.18 -6.13 -21.71
C ARG A 195 -16.80 -6.78 -21.52
N GLN A 196 -16.11 -7.08 -22.62
CA GLN A 196 -14.77 -7.65 -22.57
C GLN A 196 -13.77 -6.65 -21.99
N GLU A 197 -13.88 -5.37 -22.33
CA GLU A 197 -13.07 -4.30 -21.71
C GLU A 197 -13.31 -4.21 -20.21
N GLY A 198 -14.57 -4.30 -19.76
CA GLY A 198 -14.92 -4.34 -18.35
C GLY A 198 -14.25 -5.50 -17.60
N TYR A 199 -14.28 -6.72 -18.17
CA TYR A 199 -13.57 -7.87 -17.58
C TYR A 199 -12.05 -7.69 -17.60
N TRP A 200 -11.50 -7.07 -18.62
CA TRP A 200 -10.07 -6.79 -18.73
C TRP A 200 -9.60 -5.80 -17.65
N VAL A 201 -10.35 -4.71 -17.43
CA VAL A 201 -10.07 -3.74 -16.37
C VAL A 201 -10.20 -4.37 -14.97
N LEU A 202 -11.23 -5.21 -14.77
CA LEU A 202 -11.44 -5.92 -13.52
C LEU A 202 -10.28 -6.89 -13.22
N LEU A 203 -9.83 -7.65 -14.22
CA LEU A 203 -8.70 -8.57 -14.09
C LEU A 203 -7.46 -7.82 -13.60
N TRP A 204 -7.07 -6.73 -14.26
CA TRP A 204 -5.89 -5.95 -13.87
C TRP A 204 -6.05 -5.26 -12.50
N SER A 205 -7.27 -4.84 -12.15
CA SER A 205 -7.58 -4.32 -10.81
C SER A 205 -7.36 -5.38 -9.72
N MET A 206 -7.82 -6.62 -9.96
CA MET A 206 -7.67 -7.74 -9.02
C MET A 206 -6.22 -8.16 -8.86
N ILE A 207 -5.45 -8.27 -9.95
CA ILE A 207 -4.02 -8.61 -9.86
C ILE A 207 -3.26 -7.49 -9.14
N GLY A 208 -3.59 -6.21 -9.40
CA GLY A 208 -2.96 -5.08 -8.71
C GLY A 208 -3.25 -5.08 -7.21
N GLY A 209 -4.50 -5.37 -6.83
CA GLY A 209 -4.90 -5.50 -5.43
C GLY A 209 -4.19 -6.65 -4.73
N ALA A 210 -4.10 -7.82 -5.38
CA ALA A 210 -3.37 -8.97 -4.88
C ALA A 210 -1.88 -8.66 -4.66
N MET A 211 -1.22 -7.98 -5.62
CA MET A 211 0.17 -7.56 -5.48
C MET A 211 0.36 -6.55 -4.35
N GLY A 212 -0.58 -5.61 -4.17
CA GLY A 212 -0.57 -4.65 -3.06
C GLY A 212 -0.54 -5.30 -1.67
N LEU A 213 -1.00 -6.54 -1.51
CA LEU A 213 -0.91 -7.29 -0.25
C LEU A 213 0.53 -7.75 0.07
N TRP A 214 1.36 -7.94 -0.94
CA TRP A 214 2.74 -8.46 -0.82
C TRP A 214 3.79 -7.33 -0.78
N VAL A 215 3.42 -6.17 -1.31
CA VAL A 215 4.28 -4.99 -1.37
C VAL A 215 4.33 -4.31 0.00
N ARG A 216 5.43 -4.52 0.73
CA ARG A 216 5.73 -3.87 2.03
C ARG A 216 6.82 -2.80 1.96
N SER A 217 7.32 -2.48 0.77
CA SER A 217 8.42 -1.54 0.57
C SER A 217 8.17 -0.66 -0.66
N PRO A 218 8.53 0.64 -0.62
CA PRO A 218 8.41 1.55 -1.77
C PRO A 218 9.16 1.06 -3.01
N TRP A 219 10.32 0.41 -2.82
CA TRP A 219 11.09 -0.15 -3.93
C TRP A 219 10.35 -1.31 -4.59
N ARG A 220 9.76 -2.21 -3.80
CA ARG A 220 8.94 -3.31 -4.32
C ARG A 220 7.73 -2.78 -5.09
N PHE A 221 7.10 -1.71 -4.59
CA PHE A 221 6.00 -1.03 -5.28
C PHE A 221 6.42 -0.55 -6.66
N ALA A 222 7.58 0.14 -6.76
CA ALA A 222 8.10 0.60 -8.04
C ALA A 222 8.37 -0.57 -9.00
N MET A 223 9.03 -1.64 -8.52
CA MET A 223 9.31 -2.82 -9.34
C MET A 223 8.04 -3.50 -9.86
N THR A 224 7.06 -3.76 -8.99
CA THR A 224 5.80 -4.40 -9.39
C THR A 224 4.97 -3.49 -10.28
N GLY A 225 4.95 -2.20 -9.98
CA GLY A 225 4.28 -1.18 -10.79
C GLY A 225 4.81 -1.17 -12.22
N SER A 226 6.12 -0.99 -12.38
CA SER A 226 6.78 -1.01 -13.69
C SER A 226 6.66 -2.35 -14.42
N GLY A 227 6.82 -3.47 -13.70
CA GLY A 227 6.68 -4.80 -14.28
C GLY A 227 5.28 -5.06 -14.84
N GLY A 228 4.24 -4.70 -14.08
CA GLY A 228 2.85 -4.83 -14.54
C GLY A 228 2.57 -3.97 -15.78
N LEU A 229 3.06 -2.73 -15.81
CA LEU A 229 2.91 -1.84 -16.98
C LEU A 229 3.61 -2.39 -18.22
N LEU A 230 4.81 -2.96 -18.07
CA LEU A 230 5.53 -3.58 -19.20
C LEU A 230 4.78 -4.79 -19.73
N ILE A 231 4.30 -5.68 -18.86
CA ILE A 231 3.52 -6.85 -19.27
C ILE A 231 2.26 -6.42 -20.03
N LEU A 232 1.53 -5.44 -19.51
CA LEU A 232 0.34 -4.90 -20.15
C LEU A 232 0.67 -4.26 -21.51
N PHE A 233 1.74 -3.47 -21.59
CA PHE A 233 2.20 -2.85 -22.83
C PHE A 233 2.55 -3.89 -23.91
N PHE A 234 3.36 -4.89 -23.57
CA PHE A 234 3.73 -5.94 -24.52
C PHE A 234 2.52 -6.78 -24.95
N THR A 235 1.61 -7.07 -24.02
CA THR A 235 0.35 -7.77 -24.34
C THR A 235 -0.48 -6.98 -25.36
N ALA A 236 -0.65 -5.68 -25.13
CA ALA A 236 -1.38 -4.80 -26.04
C ALA A 236 -0.67 -4.64 -27.39
N TYR A 237 0.66 -4.56 -27.39
CA TYR A 237 1.47 -4.46 -28.60
C TYR A 237 1.34 -5.70 -29.48
N PHE A 238 1.49 -6.90 -28.91
CA PHE A 238 1.36 -8.14 -29.67
C PHE A 238 -0.08 -8.40 -30.12
N ALA A 239 -1.07 -8.07 -29.30
CA ALA A 239 -2.48 -8.11 -29.72
C ALA A 239 -2.72 -7.19 -30.93
N PHE A 240 -2.19 -5.96 -30.90
CA PHE A 240 -2.32 -5.01 -32.00
C PHE A 240 -1.67 -5.53 -33.30
N LEU A 241 -0.49 -6.17 -33.21
CA LEU A 241 0.16 -6.79 -34.37
C LEU A 241 -0.66 -7.95 -34.96
N SER A 242 -1.43 -8.66 -34.13
CA SER A 242 -2.37 -9.69 -34.59
C SER A 242 -3.70 -9.15 -35.14
N GLY A 243 -3.90 -7.82 -35.14
CA GLY A 243 -5.13 -7.18 -35.61
C GLY A 243 -6.21 -7.01 -34.53
N LEU A 244 -5.85 -7.15 -33.25
CA LEU A 244 -6.74 -6.91 -32.12
C LEU A 244 -6.30 -5.66 -31.34
N TRP A 245 -7.09 -4.60 -31.39
CA TRP A 245 -6.84 -3.38 -30.62
C TRP A 245 -7.47 -3.47 -29.23
N ILE A 246 -6.62 -3.66 -28.21
CA ILE A 246 -7.05 -3.71 -26.80
C ILE A 246 -6.71 -2.41 -26.05
N PRO A 247 -7.54 -2.00 -25.07
CA PRO A 247 -7.30 -0.77 -24.31
C PRO A 247 -6.11 -0.93 -23.34
N LEU A 248 -5.23 0.08 -23.35
CA LEU A 248 -4.02 0.13 -22.51
C LEU A 248 -4.22 0.99 -21.24
N VAL A 249 -4.86 2.15 -21.39
CA VAL A 249 -4.89 3.17 -20.31
C VAL A 249 -5.80 2.77 -19.14
N PRO A 250 -7.06 2.35 -19.34
CA PRO A 250 -7.94 1.95 -18.23
C PRO A 250 -7.36 0.82 -17.33
N PRO A 251 -6.86 -0.31 -17.87
CA PRO A 251 -6.27 -1.36 -17.03
C PRO A 251 -4.95 -0.93 -16.38
N ALA A 252 -4.14 -0.08 -17.02
CA ALA A 252 -2.94 0.48 -16.40
C ALA A 252 -3.28 1.33 -15.16
N MET A 253 -4.30 2.19 -15.28
CA MET A 253 -4.78 3.00 -14.16
C MET A 253 -5.38 2.12 -13.05
N SER A 254 -6.21 1.14 -13.39
CA SER A 254 -6.83 0.26 -12.39
C SER A 254 -5.78 -0.55 -11.61
N TRP A 255 -4.77 -1.07 -12.30
CA TRP A 255 -3.60 -1.73 -11.70
C TRP A 255 -2.88 -0.84 -10.69
N LEU A 256 -2.48 0.37 -11.10
CA LEU A 256 -1.71 1.29 -10.26
C LEU A 256 -2.51 1.76 -9.05
N ILE A 257 -3.78 2.15 -9.27
CA ILE A 257 -4.66 2.63 -8.20
C ILE A 257 -4.93 1.52 -7.20
N SER A 258 -5.30 0.32 -7.67
CA SER A 258 -5.60 -0.82 -6.79
C SER A 258 -4.38 -1.21 -5.95
N THR A 259 -3.20 -1.31 -6.58
CA THR A 259 -1.94 -1.61 -5.86
C THR A 259 -1.64 -0.54 -4.81
N ALA A 260 -1.79 0.75 -5.16
CA ALA A 260 -1.50 1.87 -4.25
C ALA A 260 -2.46 1.90 -3.05
N VAL A 261 -3.76 1.76 -3.30
CA VAL A 261 -4.80 1.77 -2.25
C VAL A 261 -4.60 0.63 -1.26
N VAL A 262 -4.38 -0.59 -1.76
CA VAL A 262 -4.17 -1.77 -0.88
C VAL A 262 -2.88 -1.62 -0.07
N THR A 263 -1.79 -1.18 -0.71
CA THR A 263 -0.50 -0.95 -0.02
C THR A 263 -0.65 0.11 1.07
N ALA A 264 -1.30 1.23 0.78
CA ALA A 264 -1.54 2.30 1.74
C ALA A 264 -2.40 1.83 2.92
N TYR A 265 -3.46 1.05 2.65
CA TYR A 265 -4.32 0.46 3.68
C TYR A 265 -3.54 -0.48 4.60
N MET A 266 -2.72 -1.37 4.03
CA MET A 266 -1.89 -2.30 4.80
C MET A 266 -0.84 -1.57 5.64
N SER A 267 -0.16 -0.58 5.07
CA SER A 267 0.83 0.24 5.78
C SER A 267 0.19 1.02 6.95
N ASN A 268 -0.99 1.60 6.75
CA ASN A 268 -1.69 2.31 7.82
C ASN A 268 -2.15 1.36 8.94
N ARG A 269 -2.62 0.15 8.59
CA ARG A 269 -2.96 -0.87 9.60
C ARG A 269 -1.75 -1.26 10.44
N GLU A 270 -0.59 -1.44 9.80
CA GLU A 270 0.65 -1.79 10.48
C GLU A 270 1.12 -0.66 11.40
N LYS A 271 1.08 0.60 10.93
CA LYS A 271 1.36 1.80 11.76
C LYS A 271 0.43 1.91 12.97
N ARG A 272 -0.88 1.68 12.81
CA ARG A 272 -1.84 1.73 13.92
C ARG A 272 -1.58 0.64 14.95
N ARG A 273 -1.27 -0.60 14.52
CA ARG A 273 -0.88 -1.69 15.43
C ARG A 273 0.38 -1.34 16.22
N ARG A 274 1.38 -0.76 15.55
CA ARG A 274 2.61 -0.28 16.20
C ARG A 274 2.32 0.79 17.26
N ALA A 275 1.51 1.80 16.93
CA ALA A 275 1.17 2.87 17.85
C ALA A 275 0.43 2.34 19.10
N LEU A 276 -0.55 1.45 18.90
CA LEU A 276 -1.30 0.84 20.00
C LEU A 276 -0.40 0.05 20.95
N LEU A 277 0.54 -0.75 20.41
CA LEU A 277 1.49 -1.49 21.23
C LEU A 277 2.40 -0.55 22.03
N MET A 278 2.94 0.51 21.42
CA MET A 278 3.79 1.48 22.12
C MET A 278 3.05 2.21 23.24
N GLN A 279 1.79 2.57 23.03
CA GLN A 279 0.97 3.25 24.04
C GLN A 279 0.70 2.39 25.28
N LEU A 280 0.60 1.06 25.14
CA LEU A 280 0.41 0.16 26.28
C LEU A 280 1.64 0.12 27.20
N PHE A 281 2.85 0.25 26.65
CA PHE A 281 4.09 0.15 27.42
C PHE A 281 4.58 1.49 27.95
N SER A 282 4.45 2.57 27.19
CA SER A 282 5.04 3.89 27.54
C SER A 282 4.53 4.49 28.85
N ARG A 283 3.42 4.00 29.41
CA ARG A 283 2.89 4.46 30.71
C ARG A 283 3.58 3.84 31.92
N HIS A 284 4.32 2.75 31.76
CA HIS A 284 4.90 1.99 32.87
C HIS A 284 6.42 1.77 32.75
N VAL A 285 7.02 2.16 31.62
CA VAL A 285 8.44 1.96 31.33
C VAL A 285 9.09 3.26 30.88
N SER A 286 10.39 3.43 31.14
CA SER A 286 11.16 4.56 30.62
C SER A 286 11.19 4.54 29.08
N LYS A 287 11.43 5.70 28.47
CA LYS A 287 11.54 5.85 27.00
C LYS A 287 12.57 4.89 26.41
N GLU A 288 13.70 4.70 27.09
CA GLU A 288 14.79 3.80 26.69
C GLU A 288 14.34 2.32 26.70
N VAL A 289 13.60 1.90 27.72
CA VAL A 289 13.06 0.53 27.80
C VAL A 289 12.00 0.31 26.72
N ALA A 290 11.12 1.29 26.46
CA ALA A 290 10.13 1.22 25.38
C ALA A 290 10.77 1.08 23.99
N GLU A 291 11.83 1.84 23.72
CA GLU A 291 12.59 1.76 22.47
C GLU A 291 13.28 0.39 22.33
N THR A 292 13.85 -0.15 23.41
CA THR A 292 14.52 -1.45 23.39
C THR A 292 13.53 -2.60 23.16
N ILE A 293 12.34 -2.57 23.79
CA ILE A 293 11.24 -3.52 23.52
C ILE A 293 10.87 -3.48 22.03
N TRP A 294 10.83 -2.29 21.41
CA TRP A 294 10.49 -2.15 20.01
C TRP A 294 11.55 -2.75 19.07
N GLN A 295 12.82 -2.54 19.37
CA GLN A 295 13.93 -3.11 18.61
C GLN A 295 13.94 -4.63 18.69
N GLN A 296 13.62 -5.20 19.86
CA GLN A 296 13.63 -6.63 20.12
C GLN A 296 12.22 -7.26 20.13
N ARG A 297 11.27 -6.65 19.43
CA ARG A 297 9.84 -7.04 19.48
C ARG A 297 9.58 -8.50 19.14
N ASP A 298 10.37 -9.11 18.26
CA ASP A 298 10.16 -10.50 17.82
C ASP A 298 10.63 -11.52 18.88
N GLN A 299 11.48 -11.12 19.83
CA GLN A 299 11.84 -11.92 21.00
C GLN A 299 10.81 -11.79 22.12
N PHE A 300 10.12 -10.64 22.16
CA PHE A 300 9.18 -10.29 23.21
C PHE A 300 7.72 -10.62 22.88
N LEU A 301 7.34 -10.57 21.61
CA LEU A 301 5.97 -10.77 21.14
C LEU A 301 5.81 -12.11 20.42
N ASP A 302 4.80 -12.88 20.81
CA ASP A 302 4.30 -14.05 20.07
C ASP A 302 2.91 -13.74 19.54
N GLY A 303 2.72 -13.78 18.22
CA GLY A 303 1.45 -13.39 17.58
C GLY A 303 0.97 -11.96 17.91
N GLY A 304 1.87 -11.06 18.32
CA GLY A 304 1.54 -9.70 18.75
C GLY A 304 1.14 -9.56 20.23
N ARG A 305 1.34 -10.59 21.06
CA ARG A 305 1.13 -10.57 22.52
C ARG A 305 2.45 -10.77 23.28
N PRO A 306 2.67 -10.09 24.43
CA PRO A 306 3.85 -10.31 25.27
C PRO A 306 3.99 -11.77 25.68
N ARG A 307 5.19 -12.33 25.53
CA ARG A 307 5.50 -13.70 25.94
C ARG A 307 5.88 -13.75 27.43
N SER A 308 5.49 -14.81 28.13
CA SER A 308 6.00 -15.11 29.47
C SER A 308 7.42 -15.68 29.37
N GLN A 309 8.36 -15.10 30.12
CA GLN A 309 9.78 -15.49 30.09
C GLN A 309 10.32 -15.63 31.50
N LYS A 310 11.20 -16.62 31.72
CA LYS A 310 11.94 -16.77 32.98
C LYS A 310 13.18 -15.89 32.91
N LEU A 311 13.27 -14.91 33.80
CA LEU A 311 14.31 -13.89 33.83
C LEU A 311 14.92 -13.81 35.24
N THR A 312 16.16 -13.33 35.35
CA THR A 312 16.68 -12.85 36.63
C THR A 312 16.29 -11.39 36.78
N VAL A 313 15.57 -11.08 37.86
CA VAL A 313 15.03 -9.74 38.11
C VAL A 313 15.45 -9.27 39.49
N THR A 314 15.63 -7.96 39.66
CA THR A 314 15.71 -7.35 40.98
C THR A 314 14.35 -6.74 41.31
N VAL A 315 13.64 -7.36 42.25
CA VAL A 315 12.33 -6.93 42.69
C VAL A 315 12.49 -5.94 43.83
N PHE A 316 11.76 -4.84 43.73
CA PHE A 316 11.73 -3.74 44.68
C PHE A 316 10.31 -3.55 45.20
N PHE A 317 10.15 -3.57 46.52
CA PHE A 317 8.93 -3.17 47.19
C PHE A 317 9.22 -2.00 48.12
N SER A 318 8.40 -0.96 48.06
CA SER A 318 8.31 0.05 49.11
C SER A 318 6.91 0.10 49.73
N ASP A 319 6.85 0.56 50.98
CA ASP A 319 5.62 0.81 51.70
C ASP A 319 5.80 1.99 52.66
N LEU A 320 4.74 2.76 52.91
CA LEU A 320 4.81 3.90 53.84
C LEU A 320 4.63 3.44 55.28
N ARG A 321 5.48 3.98 56.17
CA ARG A 321 5.38 3.78 57.61
C ARG A 321 4.59 4.94 58.22
N GLY A 322 3.43 4.62 58.78
CA GLY A 322 2.53 5.58 59.43
C GLY A 322 1.33 5.98 58.56
N PHE A 323 1.22 5.45 57.33
CA PHE A 323 0.13 5.77 56.41
C PHE A 323 -1.26 5.53 57.01
N THR A 324 -1.52 4.37 57.61
CA THR A 324 -2.83 4.06 58.23
C THR A 324 -3.24 5.14 59.25
N SER A 325 -2.31 5.53 60.14
CA SER A 325 -2.55 6.56 61.14
C SER A 325 -2.75 7.96 60.55
N VAL A 326 -2.14 8.25 59.39
CA VAL A 326 -2.37 9.48 58.64
C VAL A 326 -3.73 9.45 57.96
N SER A 327 -4.08 8.35 57.30
CA SER A 327 -5.35 8.19 56.58
C SER A 327 -6.59 8.24 57.47
N GLU A 328 -6.45 7.86 58.75
CA GLU A 328 -7.53 7.94 59.74
C GLU A 328 -7.80 9.36 60.23
N LYS A 329 -6.84 10.28 60.07
CA LYS A 329 -6.87 11.63 60.67
C LYS A 329 -6.96 12.76 59.66
N MET A 330 -6.48 12.53 58.44
CA MET A 330 -6.45 13.52 57.37
C MET A 330 -7.77 13.49 56.58
N ASP A 331 -8.19 14.65 56.08
CA ASP A 331 -9.34 14.72 55.17
C ASP A 331 -9.06 13.88 53.90
N PRO A 332 -10.03 13.12 53.36
CA PRO A 332 -9.81 12.28 52.18
C PRO A 332 -9.27 13.02 50.95
N GLN A 333 -9.64 14.29 50.74
CA GLN A 333 -9.16 15.06 49.60
C GLN A 333 -7.68 15.43 49.77
N ASP A 334 -7.31 15.90 50.96
CA ASP A 334 -5.92 16.24 51.30
C ASP A 334 -5.02 14.99 51.31
N LEU A 335 -5.56 13.85 51.75
CA LEU A 335 -4.86 12.56 51.74
C LEU A 335 -4.48 12.13 50.32
N ILE A 336 -5.38 12.31 49.35
CA ILE A 336 -5.12 11.98 47.94
C ILE A 336 -4.03 12.89 47.37
N GLU A 337 -4.09 14.20 47.62
CA GLU A 337 -3.06 15.13 47.13
C GLU A 337 -1.68 14.85 47.74
N TRP A 338 -1.66 14.57 49.05
CA TRP A 338 -0.47 14.20 49.79
C TRP A 338 0.13 12.89 49.25
N LEU A 339 -0.69 11.86 49.04
CA LEU A 339 -0.26 10.57 48.50
C LEU A 339 0.22 10.69 47.05
N ASN A 340 -0.47 11.46 46.21
CA ASN A 340 -0.06 11.70 44.83
C ASN A 340 1.30 12.41 44.74
N THR A 341 1.54 13.39 45.61
CA THR A 341 2.85 14.08 45.68
C THR A 341 3.99 13.11 46.01
N TYR A 342 3.74 12.20 46.95
CA TYR A 342 4.67 11.12 47.28
C TYR A 342 4.86 10.16 46.09
N MET A 343 3.77 9.65 45.52
CA MET A 343 3.80 8.67 44.43
C MET A 343 4.54 9.22 43.22
N GLU A 344 4.24 10.45 42.79
CA GLU A 344 4.91 11.10 41.65
C GLU A 344 6.43 11.17 41.86
N SER A 345 6.86 11.66 43.04
CA SER A 345 8.28 11.81 43.37
C SER A 345 9.02 10.47 43.39
N MET A 346 8.41 9.44 43.99
CA MET A 346 9.03 8.11 44.11
C MET A 346 9.05 7.37 42.77
N VAL A 347 7.96 7.41 42.00
CA VAL A 347 7.86 6.79 40.68
C VAL A 347 8.88 7.40 39.71
N GLN A 348 9.09 8.71 39.77
CA GLN A 348 10.13 9.38 38.97
C GLN A 348 11.52 8.83 39.27
N LEU A 349 11.85 8.59 40.55
CA LEU A 349 13.13 8.01 40.95
C LEU A 349 13.31 6.58 40.43
N VAL A 350 12.25 5.74 40.46
CA VAL A 350 12.31 4.39 39.87
C VAL A 350 12.66 4.48 38.39
N MET A 351 11.97 5.34 37.64
CA MET A 351 12.21 5.49 36.20
C MET A 351 13.61 6.04 35.88
N GLN A 352 14.12 6.99 36.67
CA GLN A 352 15.47 7.54 36.52
C GLN A 352 16.58 6.49 36.74
N HIS A 353 16.31 5.47 37.55
CA HIS A 353 17.24 4.36 37.79
C HIS A 353 16.96 3.14 36.89
N ALA A 354 16.23 3.33 35.78
CA ALA A 354 15.88 2.28 34.82
C ALA A 354 15.02 1.13 35.41
N GLY A 355 14.26 1.40 36.47
CA GLY A 355 13.25 0.50 36.99
C GLY A 355 11.93 0.61 36.22
N VAL A 356 11.17 -0.48 36.22
CA VAL A 356 9.83 -0.57 35.64
C VAL A 356 8.80 -0.69 36.75
N ILE A 357 7.82 0.22 36.78
CA ILE A 357 6.72 0.15 37.76
C ILE A 357 5.80 -1.01 37.37
N ASP A 358 5.58 -1.91 38.32
CA ASP A 358 4.71 -3.06 38.16
C ASP A 358 3.34 -2.79 38.76
N ASP A 359 3.27 -2.41 40.04
CA ASP A 359 2.00 -2.17 40.73
C ASP A 359 2.05 -1.06 41.77
N TYR A 360 0.88 -0.49 42.04
CA TYR A 360 0.60 0.33 43.22
C TYR A 360 -0.17 -0.53 44.22
N ALA A 361 0.44 -0.86 45.35
CA ALA A 361 -0.17 -1.68 46.38
C ALA A 361 -0.63 -0.79 47.54
N GLY A 362 -1.71 -0.03 47.31
CA GLY A 362 -2.15 1.00 48.26
C GLY A 362 -1.15 2.16 48.29
N ASP A 363 -0.45 2.32 49.41
CA ASP A 363 0.61 3.28 49.66
C ASP A 363 2.02 2.79 49.28
N GLY A 364 2.12 1.52 48.84
CA GLY A 364 3.37 0.91 48.41
C GLY A 364 3.60 0.88 46.90
N ILE A 365 4.86 0.80 46.50
CA ILE A 365 5.29 0.69 45.09
C ILE A 365 5.97 -0.66 44.88
N LYS A 366 5.47 -1.42 43.89
CA LYS A 366 6.17 -2.59 43.35
C LYS A 366 6.87 -2.18 42.05
N ALA A 367 8.18 -2.34 42.01
CA ALA A 367 8.99 -2.09 40.82
C ALA A 367 9.92 -3.28 40.54
N ASN A 368 10.31 -3.43 39.28
CA ASN A 368 11.23 -4.47 38.83
C ASN A 368 12.36 -3.85 38.01
N PHE A 369 13.58 -4.28 38.28
CA PHE A 369 14.78 -3.97 37.48
C PHE A 369 15.23 -5.23 36.76
N GLY A 370 15.75 -5.09 35.53
CA GLY A 370 16.08 -6.23 34.66
C GLY A 370 14.91 -6.83 33.89
N VAL A 371 13.81 -6.08 33.75
CA VAL A 371 12.65 -6.43 32.91
C VAL A 371 12.47 -5.39 31.78
N PRO A 372 11.80 -5.74 30.67
CA PRO A 372 11.21 -7.05 30.33
C PRO A 372 12.13 -7.96 29.50
N LEU A 373 13.38 -7.53 29.28
CA LEU A 373 14.34 -8.25 28.44
C LEU A 373 15.26 -9.12 29.31
N PRO A 374 15.54 -10.37 28.90
CA PRO A 374 16.48 -11.22 29.63
C PRO A 374 17.87 -10.59 29.67
N ARG A 375 18.46 -10.54 30.87
CA ARG A 375 19.88 -10.25 31.01
C ARG A 375 20.71 -11.46 30.60
N THR A 376 21.75 -11.21 29.82
CA THR A 376 22.59 -12.27 29.22
C THR A 376 23.95 -12.41 29.91
N SER A 377 24.30 -11.45 30.77
CA SER A 377 25.54 -11.47 31.56
C SER A 377 25.28 -11.14 33.02
N GLU A 378 26.17 -11.60 33.90
CA GLU A 378 26.12 -11.25 35.32
C GLU A 378 26.35 -9.76 35.57
N ASP A 379 27.12 -9.08 34.73
CA ASP A 379 27.36 -7.63 34.85
C ASP A 379 26.08 -6.81 34.62
N GLU A 380 25.21 -7.25 33.72
CA GLU A 380 23.90 -6.63 33.53
C GLU A 380 23.00 -6.82 34.77
N ILE A 381 22.98 -8.02 35.34
CA ILE A 381 22.23 -8.32 36.57
C ILE A 381 22.78 -7.50 37.74
N ARG A 382 24.10 -7.39 37.86
CA ARG A 382 24.78 -6.52 38.83
C ARG A 382 24.33 -5.08 38.68
N ARG A 383 24.29 -4.56 37.45
CA ARG A 383 23.84 -3.19 37.18
C ARG A 383 22.38 -2.98 37.62
N ASP A 384 21.49 -3.93 37.35
CA ASP A 384 20.09 -3.84 37.78
C ASP A 384 19.97 -3.85 39.32
N ALA A 385 20.74 -4.70 40.01
CA ALA A 385 20.77 -4.74 41.47
C ALA A 385 21.31 -3.42 42.08
N THR A 386 22.42 -2.91 41.54
CA THR A 386 23.01 -1.62 41.93
C THR A 386 22.04 -0.47 41.70
N ASN A 387 21.33 -0.46 40.57
CA ASN A 387 20.32 0.55 40.25
C ASN A 387 19.16 0.53 41.24
N ALA A 388 18.67 -0.64 41.62
CA ALA A 388 17.60 -0.78 42.62
C ALA A 388 18.02 -0.20 43.99
N VAL A 389 19.25 -0.47 44.43
CA VAL A 389 19.78 0.06 45.71
C VAL A 389 20.06 1.56 45.63
N ASN A 390 20.61 2.05 44.53
CA ASN A 390 20.77 3.49 44.31
C ASN A 390 19.43 4.21 44.29
N CYS A 391 18.40 3.62 43.66
CA CYS A 391 17.04 4.12 43.71
C CYS A 391 16.53 4.21 45.15
N ALA A 392 16.73 3.16 45.96
CA ALA A 392 16.33 3.14 47.36
C ALA A 392 17.01 4.25 48.19
N LEU A 393 18.30 4.47 48.00
CA LEU A 393 19.05 5.54 48.67
C LEU A 393 18.64 6.93 48.17
N ALA A 394 18.25 7.08 46.90
CA ALA A 394 17.69 8.32 46.39
C ALA A 394 16.31 8.60 47.01
N MET A 395 15.47 7.56 47.12
CA MET A 395 14.16 7.63 47.79
C MET A 395 14.28 7.97 49.27
N GLU A 396 15.32 7.48 49.96
CA GLU A 396 15.62 7.88 51.35
C GLU A 396 15.87 9.39 51.47
N LYS A 397 16.66 9.96 50.56
CA LYS A 397 16.91 11.42 50.55
C LYS A 397 15.66 12.20 50.23
N GLU A 398 14.88 11.70 49.27
CA GLU A 398 13.66 12.37 48.83
C GLU A 398 12.57 12.36 49.90
N ILE A 399 12.40 11.26 50.64
CA ILE A 399 11.44 11.23 51.74
C ILE A 399 11.84 12.18 52.87
N CYS A 400 13.14 12.37 53.12
CA CYS A 400 13.62 13.39 54.07
C CYS A 400 13.28 14.81 53.60
N ARG A 401 13.48 15.09 52.30
CA ARG A 401 13.13 16.39 51.69
C ARG A 401 11.63 16.65 51.73
N LEU A 402 10.81 15.65 51.38
CA LEU A 402 9.35 15.74 51.43
C LEU A 402 8.85 15.94 52.86
N ASN A 403 9.41 15.23 53.83
CA ASN A 403 9.05 15.43 55.24
C ASN A 403 9.38 16.84 55.74
N ALA A 404 10.53 17.42 55.34
CA ALA A 404 10.84 18.80 55.68
C ALA A 404 9.83 19.79 55.07
N LEU A 405 9.48 19.60 53.80
CA LEU A 405 8.46 20.41 53.12
C LEU A 405 7.07 20.26 53.77
N TRP A 406 6.69 19.04 54.14
CA TRP A 406 5.42 18.77 54.80
C TRP A 406 5.38 19.37 56.21
N GLN A 407 6.48 19.34 56.95
CA GLN A 407 6.58 20.01 58.25
C GLN A 407 6.33 21.52 58.15
N GLU A 408 6.89 22.19 57.15
CA GLU A 408 6.62 23.63 56.90
C GLU A 408 5.13 23.91 56.64
N LYS A 409 4.45 22.96 55.98
CA LYS A 409 3.02 23.02 55.67
C LYS A 409 2.13 22.42 56.77
N GLN A 410 2.69 22.05 57.93
CA GLN A 410 1.98 21.39 59.04
C GLN A 410 1.30 20.06 58.66
N LEU A 411 1.83 19.39 57.64
CA LEU A 411 1.41 18.07 57.19
C LEU A 411 2.21 16.96 57.90
N PRO A 412 1.64 15.75 58.07
CA PRO A 412 2.29 14.67 58.80
C PRO A 412 3.52 14.15 58.07
N ALA A 413 4.59 13.92 58.84
CA ALA A 413 5.78 13.24 58.36
C ALA A 413 5.59 11.71 58.39
N VAL A 414 6.17 11.02 57.41
CA VAL A 414 6.09 9.55 57.30
C VAL A 414 7.46 8.93 57.11
N GLY A 415 7.56 7.66 57.50
CA GLY A 415 8.73 6.86 57.16
C GLY A 415 8.46 6.00 55.92
N MET A 416 9.48 5.30 55.46
CA MET A 416 9.36 4.36 54.35
C MET A 416 10.15 3.08 54.65
N ARG A 417 9.58 1.95 54.25
CA ARG A 417 10.23 0.64 54.29
C ARG A 417 10.48 0.20 52.86
N ILE A 418 11.68 -0.31 52.60
CA ILE A 418 12.07 -0.84 51.29
C ILE A 418 12.62 -2.26 51.49
N GLY A 419 12.20 -3.17 50.62
CA GLY A 419 12.70 -4.53 50.50
C GLY A 419 13.14 -4.82 49.07
N ILE A 420 14.36 -5.33 48.91
CA ILE A 420 14.94 -5.60 47.58
C ILE A 420 15.52 -7.01 47.52
N PHE A 421 15.12 -7.77 46.50
CA PHE A 421 15.65 -9.11 46.28
C PHE A 421 15.93 -9.37 44.81
N THR A 422 17.13 -9.90 44.51
CA THR A 422 17.52 -10.32 43.16
C THR A 422 17.41 -11.84 43.01
N GLY A 423 16.76 -12.31 41.96
CA GLY A 423 16.61 -13.74 41.73
C GLY A 423 15.75 -14.09 40.51
N PRO A 424 15.57 -15.38 40.22
CA PRO A 424 14.76 -15.81 39.09
C PRO A 424 13.27 -15.53 39.33
N ALA A 425 12.59 -14.99 38.33
CA ALA A 425 11.13 -14.84 38.29
C ALA A 425 10.61 -15.08 36.87
N VAL A 426 9.29 -15.24 36.74
CA VAL A 426 8.62 -15.23 35.44
C VAL A 426 8.02 -13.84 35.23
N ALA A 427 8.40 -13.17 34.15
CA ALA A 427 7.81 -11.91 33.72
C ALA A 427 6.90 -12.18 32.51
N GLY A 428 5.65 -11.73 32.57
CA GLY A 428 4.68 -12.03 31.52
C GLY A 428 3.32 -11.38 31.74
N PRO A 429 2.41 -11.47 30.76
CA PRO A 429 1.04 -11.05 30.94
C PRO A 429 0.30 -11.99 31.89
N LEU A 430 -0.36 -11.43 32.90
CA LEU A 430 -1.19 -12.10 33.88
C LEU A 430 -2.56 -11.43 33.94
N GLY A 431 -3.65 -12.22 33.93
CA GLY A 431 -5.02 -11.71 34.03
C GLY A 431 -5.97 -12.30 32.98
N SER A 432 -7.16 -11.71 32.86
CA SER A 432 -8.21 -12.14 31.92
C SER A 432 -8.12 -11.39 30.58
N SER A 433 -8.91 -11.81 29.59
CA SER A 433 -8.97 -11.16 28.27
C SER A 433 -9.33 -9.67 28.30
N GLN A 434 -9.98 -9.21 29.38
CA GLN A 434 -10.41 -7.82 29.57
C GLN A 434 -9.48 -6.99 30.46
N ARG A 435 -8.68 -7.64 31.32
CA ARG A 435 -7.72 -6.99 32.22
C ARG A 435 -6.44 -7.81 32.26
N LEU A 436 -5.57 -7.54 31.29
CA LEU A 436 -4.26 -8.15 31.17
C LEU A 436 -3.19 -7.19 31.69
N LYS A 437 -2.36 -7.63 32.65
CA LYS A 437 -1.27 -6.85 33.22
C LYS A 437 0.05 -7.56 33.00
N TYR A 438 1.08 -6.86 32.53
CA TYR A 438 2.43 -7.41 32.51
C TYR A 438 3.05 -7.29 33.91
N THR A 439 3.43 -8.40 34.52
CA THR A 439 3.91 -8.42 35.91
C THR A 439 4.95 -9.51 36.13
N THR A 440 5.66 -9.45 37.25
CA THR A 440 6.57 -10.51 37.70
C THR A 440 5.90 -11.40 38.75
N VAL A 441 6.09 -12.71 38.59
CA VAL A 441 5.61 -13.76 39.51
C VAL A 441 6.76 -14.72 39.83
N GLY A 442 6.90 -15.08 41.10
CA GLY A 442 7.88 -16.07 41.55
C GLY A 442 8.25 -15.88 43.02
N ASP A 443 9.05 -16.82 43.52
CA ASP A 443 9.52 -16.79 44.92
C ASP A 443 10.30 -15.50 45.23
N THR A 444 11.11 -15.03 44.28
CA THR A 444 11.84 -13.75 44.33
C THR A 444 10.93 -12.57 44.69
N VAL A 445 9.72 -12.52 44.13
CA VAL A 445 8.74 -11.44 44.38
C VAL A 445 8.23 -11.51 45.82
N ASN A 446 7.91 -12.72 46.29
CA ASN A 446 7.43 -12.94 47.66
C ASN A 446 8.50 -12.63 48.70
N ILE A 447 9.76 -12.95 48.40
CA ILE A 447 10.90 -12.66 49.26
C ILE A 447 11.08 -11.14 49.40
N ALA A 448 11.09 -10.39 48.29
CA ALA A 448 11.22 -8.94 48.34
C ALA A 448 10.11 -8.26 49.17
N ALA A 449 8.85 -8.70 49.01
CA ALA A 449 7.73 -8.21 49.82
C ALA A 449 7.88 -8.55 51.32
N ARG A 450 8.46 -9.71 51.65
CA ARG A 450 8.77 -10.08 53.04
C ARG A 450 9.91 -9.26 53.63
N LEU A 451 10.94 -8.94 52.84
CA LEU A 451 12.01 -8.05 53.27
C LEU A 451 11.48 -6.64 53.55
N GLU A 452 10.53 -6.14 52.76
CA GLU A 452 9.85 -4.88 53.07
C GLU A 452 9.17 -4.96 54.45
N SER A 453 8.39 -6.00 54.71
CA SER A 453 7.62 -6.13 55.94
C SER A 453 8.40 -6.66 57.16
N TYR A 454 9.67 -7.04 57.00
CA TYR A 454 10.52 -7.62 58.05
C TYR A 454 10.92 -6.61 59.13
N ASP A 455 10.73 -6.95 60.40
CA ASP A 455 11.10 -6.12 61.56
C ASP A 455 10.71 -4.64 61.41
N LYS A 456 9.41 -4.38 61.62
CA LYS A 456 8.83 -3.03 61.53
C LYS A 456 9.36 -2.10 62.64
N GLU A 457 9.90 -2.65 63.72
CA GLU A 457 10.46 -1.88 64.84
C GLU A 457 11.83 -1.32 64.48
N LEU A 458 12.68 -2.09 63.80
CA LEU A 458 13.96 -1.63 63.25
C LEU A 458 13.81 -0.43 62.31
N ALA A 459 12.65 -0.31 61.65
CA ALA A 459 12.37 0.84 60.80
C ALA A 459 12.34 2.16 61.59
N LYS A 460 12.00 2.17 62.90
CA LYS A 460 11.84 3.39 63.72
C LYS A 460 13.14 4.21 63.88
N GLU A 461 14.29 3.58 63.67
CA GLU A 461 15.61 4.21 63.81
C GLU A 461 15.91 5.24 62.70
N THR A 462 15.30 5.11 61.52
CA THR A 462 15.56 6.01 60.38
C THR A 462 14.28 6.40 59.64
N PRO A 463 14.27 7.52 58.88
CA PRO A 463 13.16 7.90 58.03
C PRO A 463 12.90 6.87 56.91
N CYS A 464 13.94 6.22 56.40
CA CYS A 464 13.84 5.14 55.42
C CYS A 464 14.63 3.92 55.91
N ARG A 465 14.08 2.71 55.75
CA ARG A 465 14.75 1.45 56.09
C ARG A 465 14.85 0.55 54.86
N ILE A 466 16.07 0.36 54.38
CA ILE A 466 16.36 -0.41 53.17
C ILE A 466 16.94 -1.78 53.55
N LEU A 467 16.21 -2.85 53.25
CA LEU A 467 16.65 -4.23 53.45
C LEU A 467 16.86 -4.95 52.13
N ILE A 468 17.97 -5.67 52.04
CA ILE A 468 18.34 -6.50 50.90
C ILE A 468 18.57 -7.95 51.37
N GLY A 469 18.29 -8.92 50.50
CA GLY A 469 18.68 -10.31 50.75
C GLY A 469 20.12 -10.60 50.32
N GLU A 470 20.65 -11.72 50.79
CA GLU A 470 22.00 -12.21 50.47
C GLU A 470 22.30 -12.28 48.97
N SER A 471 21.33 -12.76 48.18
CA SER A 471 21.46 -12.81 46.71
C SER A 471 21.74 -11.42 46.13
N THR A 472 20.96 -10.40 46.52
CA THR A 472 21.20 -9.02 46.10
C THR A 472 22.59 -8.55 46.52
N LEU A 473 23.00 -8.80 47.78
CA LEU A 473 24.31 -8.40 48.29
C LEU A 473 25.46 -8.98 47.46
N SER A 474 25.35 -10.24 47.02
CA SER A 474 26.36 -10.89 46.19
C SER A 474 26.61 -10.17 44.86
N TYR A 475 25.57 -9.55 44.28
CA TYR A 475 25.69 -8.76 43.06
C TYR A 475 26.27 -7.36 43.31
N LEU A 476 26.05 -6.76 44.48
CA LEU A 476 26.47 -5.39 44.79
C LEU A 476 27.98 -5.25 45.05
N GLY A 477 28.66 -6.32 45.50
CA GLY A 477 30.08 -6.28 45.88
C GLY A 477 30.36 -5.29 47.03
N SER A 478 31.54 -4.67 47.02
CA SER A 478 31.99 -3.69 48.05
C SER A 478 31.63 -2.23 47.68
N GLN A 479 30.48 -1.98 47.06
CA GLN A 479 30.06 -0.63 46.67
C GLN A 479 29.23 0.07 47.76
N PHE A 480 28.61 -0.72 48.65
CA PHE A 480 27.66 -0.25 49.64
C PHE A 480 28.03 -0.76 51.02
N LYS A 481 27.91 0.12 52.01
CA LYS A 481 28.07 -0.26 53.41
C LYS A 481 26.81 -0.97 53.87
N THR A 482 26.94 -2.23 54.29
CA THR A 482 25.81 -3.03 54.77
C THR A 482 26.05 -3.54 56.19
N ARG A 483 24.95 -3.84 56.90
CA ARG A 483 24.97 -4.45 58.23
C ARG A 483 24.08 -5.68 58.24
N LEU A 484 24.59 -6.80 58.73
CA LEU A 484 23.78 -8.00 58.98
C LEU A 484 22.72 -7.69 60.03
N VAL A 485 21.45 -7.98 59.71
CA VAL A 485 20.30 -7.72 60.59
C VAL A 485 19.81 -9.02 61.22
N GLY A 486 19.78 -10.11 60.46
CA GLY A 486 19.32 -11.40 60.95
C GLY A 486 18.98 -12.36 59.80
N GLU A 487 18.31 -13.44 60.16
CA GLU A 487 17.80 -14.44 59.22
C GLU A 487 16.26 -14.49 59.28
N ALA A 488 15.61 -14.69 58.15
CA ALA A 488 14.17 -14.95 58.09
C ALA A 488 13.88 -16.29 57.41
N SER A 489 13.05 -17.12 58.06
CA SER A 489 12.59 -18.37 57.47
C SER A 489 11.54 -18.13 56.39
N LEU A 490 11.65 -18.85 55.28
CA LEU A 490 10.61 -18.85 54.25
C LEU A 490 9.46 -19.75 54.64
N LYS A 491 8.23 -19.21 54.71
CA LYS A 491 7.02 -20.03 54.94
C LYS A 491 6.94 -21.13 53.87
N GLY A 492 7.07 -22.39 54.30
CA GLY A 492 7.02 -23.58 53.43
C GLY A 492 8.37 -24.08 52.90
N LYS A 493 9.51 -23.59 53.39
CA LYS A 493 10.86 -24.09 53.07
C LYS A 493 11.77 -24.06 54.31
N ASP A 494 12.72 -25.00 54.39
CA ASP A 494 13.74 -25.05 55.45
C ASP A 494 14.89 -24.04 55.24
N GLU A 495 14.93 -23.40 54.08
CA GLU A 495 15.95 -22.43 53.70
C GLU A 495 15.67 -21.06 54.36
N LYS A 496 16.65 -20.55 55.09
CA LYS A 496 16.62 -19.22 55.70
C LYS A 496 17.31 -18.22 54.77
N ILE A 497 16.75 -17.02 54.69
CA ILE A 497 17.37 -15.92 53.96
C ILE A 497 18.06 -14.99 54.94
N THR A 498 19.35 -14.75 54.70
CA THR A 498 20.14 -13.76 55.41
C THR A 498 19.77 -12.35 54.95
N ILE A 499 19.46 -11.48 55.90
CA ILE A 499 18.96 -10.11 55.67
C ILE A 499 20.03 -9.11 56.05
N TYR A 500 20.28 -8.18 55.13
CA TYR A 500 21.22 -7.08 55.32
C TYR A 500 20.51 -5.74 55.21
N ARG A 501 20.89 -4.79 56.05
CA ARG A 501 20.48 -3.38 55.94
C ARG A 501 21.52 -2.60 55.17
N VAL A 502 21.08 -1.82 54.20
CA VAL A 502 21.95 -0.88 53.48
C VAL A 502 22.04 0.41 54.30
N LEU A 503 23.26 0.89 54.54
CA LEU A 503 23.54 2.11 55.31
C LEU A 503 23.96 3.30 54.44
N GLY A 504 24.36 3.04 53.18
CA GLY A 504 24.79 4.07 52.24
C GLY A 504 25.85 3.56 51.26
N GLN A 505 26.30 4.44 50.36
CA GLN A 505 27.43 4.16 49.46
C GLN A 505 28.76 4.24 50.22
N GLU A 506 29.68 3.33 49.92
CA GLU A 506 31.02 3.34 50.49
C GLU A 506 31.78 4.59 49.98
N GLY A 507 32.26 5.45 50.89
CA GLY A 507 33.00 6.68 50.55
C GLY A 507 32.26 8.03 50.70
N LYS A 508 31.00 8.08 51.14
CA LYS A 508 30.28 9.34 51.46
C LYS A 508 29.74 9.37 52.89
N PHE A 509 30.63 9.52 53.88
CA PHE A 509 30.30 10.14 55.16
C PHE A 509 31.38 11.18 55.47
N ARG A 510 31.00 12.47 55.41
CA ARG A 510 31.70 13.50 56.19
C ARG A 510 31.29 13.29 57.66
N LYS A 511 32.28 13.49 58.54
CA LYS A 511 32.13 13.55 60.01
C LYS A 511 30.96 14.42 60.45
#